data_AF-A0AA51DVR0-F1
#
_entry.id   AF-A0AA51DVR0-F1
#
_cell.length_a   1.000
_cell.length_b   1.000
_cell.length_c   1.000
_cell.angle_alpha   90.00
_cell.angle_beta   90.00
_cell.angle_gamma   90.00
#
_symmetry.space_group_name_H-M   'P 1'
#
loop_
_entity.id
_entity.type
_entity.pdbx_description
1 polymer ?
#
loop_
_entity_poly.entity_id
_entity_poly.type
_entity_poly.pdbx_seq_one_letter_code
_entity_poly.pdbx_strand_id
1 'polypeptide(L)'
;MNKKVKSNHKKFKQKSNKELYNHIDKKKKKEETERITYLEILSSQLKLPSDMLAGAPIVTALGRNEVCIENYKGILEYNSALIKILTKIGCIHIEGKNLNISYFTNDEMKITGMIFSINYVNNK
;
A
#
# COMPACT_ATOMS: atom_id res chain seq x y z
N MET A 1 18.23 2.92 22.63
CA MET A 1 17.79 4.34 22.58
C MET A 1 18.19 4.93 21.23
N ASN A 2 17.25 5.18 20.30
CA ASN A 2 17.52 5.90 19.05
C ASN A 2 16.40 6.93 18.80
N LYS A 3 16.59 8.18 19.25
CA LYS A 3 15.68 9.28 18.92
C LYS A 3 16.01 9.78 17.50
N LYS A 4 15.13 9.49 16.52
CA LYS A 4 15.25 10.02 15.14
C LYS A 4 15.34 11.55 15.18
N VAL A 5 16.46 12.11 14.73
CA VAL A 5 16.65 13.56 14.58
C VAL A 5 15.75 14.05 13.45
N LYS A 6 14.68 14.79 13.79
CA LYS A 6 13.83 15.44 12.78
C LYS A 6 14.56 16.68 12.22
N SER A 7 14.66 16.77 10.90
CA SER A 7 15.16 17.95 10.17
C SER A 7 14.49 19.25 10.65
N ASN A 8 15.24 20.36 10.69
CA ASN A 8 14.73 21.68 11.10
C ASN A 8 13.51 22.11 10.29
N HIS A 9 13.43 21.79 8.99
CA HIS A 9 12.24 22.01 8.16
C HIS A 9 11.02 21.25 8.70
N LYS A 10 11.21 19.99 9.12
CA LYS A 10 10.14 19.15 9.70
C LYS A 10 9.68 19.66 11.07
N LYS A 11 10.59 20.22 11.87
CA LYS A 11 10.29 20.87 13.15
C LYS A 11 9.53 22.19 12.94
N PHE A 12 9.93 23.00 11.97
CA PHE A 12 9.28 24.27 11.64
C PHE A 12 7.88 24.05 11.05
N LYS A 13 7.72 23.07 10.15
CA LYS A 13 6.43 22.62 9.60
C LYS A 13 5.42 22.21 10.69
N GLN A 14 5.89 21.64 11.81
CA GLN A 14 5.04 21.29 12.96
C GLN A 14 4.68 22.47 13.88
N LYS A 15 5.46 23.56 13.87
CA LYS A 15 5.39 24.62 14.89
C LYS A 15 4.68 25.90 14.43
N SER A 16 4.87 26.34 13.18
CA SER A 16 4.43 27.69 12.76
C SER A 16 3.19 27.75 11.86
N ASN A 17 2.72 26.63 11.30
CA ASN A 17 1.52 26.62 10.42
C ASN A 17 0.83 25.24 10.38
N LYS A 18 0.77 24.54 11.51
CA LYS A 18 0.25 23.16 11.61
C LYS A 18 -1.18 23.03 11.05
N GLU A 19 -2.03 24.02 11.30
CA GLU A 19 -3.42 24.03 10.81
C GLU A 19 -3.51 24.17 9.29
N LEU A 20 -2.74 25.09 8.69
CA LEU A 20 -2.68 25.28 7.24
C LEU A 20 -2.21 23.99 6.53
N TYR A 21 -1.12 23.39 7.01
CA TYR A 21 -0.61 22.14 6.42
C TYR A 21 -1.61 20.98 6.57
N ASN A 22 -2.30 20.87 7.71
CA ASN A 22 -3.36 19.89 7.89
C ASN A 22 -4.53 20.09 6.91
N HIS A 23 -4.91 21.32 6.60
CA HIS A 23 -5.96 21.63 5.62
C HIS A 23 -5.53 21.28 4.20
N ILE A 24 -4.28 21.57 3.81
CA ILE A 24 -3.73 21.22 2.50
C ILE A 24 -3.67 19.70 2.34
N ASP A 25 -3.18 18.97 3.35
CA ASP A 25 -3.11 17.50 3.31
C ASP A 25 -4.51 16.86 3.30
N LYS A 26 -5.47 17.41 4.06
CA LYS A 26 -6.89 16.99 4.01
C LYS A 26 -7.52 17.24 2.64
N LYS A 27 -7.26 18.41 2.03
CA LYS A 27 -7.77 18.75 0.70
C LYS A 27 -7.25 17.79 -0.36
N LYS A 28 -5.95 17.49 -0.35
CA LYS A 28 -5.34 16.49 -1.24
C LYS A 28 -5.94 15.09 -1.06
N LYS A 29 -6.12 14.65 0.19
CA LYS A 29 -6.73 13.33 0.49
C LYS A 29 -8.19 13.27 -0.01
N LYS A 30 -8.94 14.37 0.11
CA LYS A 30 -10.32 14.48 -0.40
C LYS A 30 -10.38 14.41 -1.94
N GLU A 31 -9.52 15.16 -2.64
CA GLU A 31 -9.40 15.11 -4.11
C GLU A 31 -9.01 13.72 -4.62
N GLU A 32 -8.11 13.01 -3.90
CA GLU A 32 -7.72 11.64 -4.24
C GLU A 32 -8.88 10.65 -4.07
N THR A 33 -9.65 10.75 -2.98
CA THR A 33 -10.85 9.92 -2.77
C THR A 33 -11.92 10.19 -3.83
N GLU A 34 -12.22 11.45 -4.13
CA GLU A 34 -13.19 11.83 -5.17
C GLU A 34 -12.79 11.28 -6.55
N ARG A 35 -11.49 11.33 -6.88
CA ARG A 35 -10.96 10.73 -8.11
C ARG A 35 -11.14 9.21 -8.14
N ILE A 36 -10.87 8.51 -7.04
CA ILE A 36 -11.06 7.04 -6.95
C ILE A 36 -12.53 6.69 -7.17
N THR A 37 -13.45 7.37 -6.47
CA THR A 37 -14.90 7.15 -6.63
C THR A 37 -15.36 7.43 -8.06
N TYR A 38 -14.86 8.49 -8.70
CA TYR A 38 -15.18 8.79 -10.10
C TYR A 38 -14.68 7.70 -11.07
N LEU A 39 -13.47 7.18 -10.84
CA LEU A 39 -12.90 6.09 -11.65
C LEU A 39 -13.68 4.79 -11.49
N GLU A 40 -14.17 4.47 -10.28
CA GLU A 40 -15.06 3.32 -10.05
C GLU A 40 -16.37 3.45 -10.85
N ILE A 41 -16.98 4.64 -10.83
CA ILE A 41 -18.20 4.92 -11.59
C ILE A 41 -17.95 4.77 -13.09
N LEU A 42 -16.87 5.34 -13.63
CA LEU A 42 -16.50 5.18 -15.04
C LEU A 42 -16.23 3.72 -15.41
N SER A 43 -15.57 2.96 -14.53
CA SER A 43 -15.33 1.53 -14.73
C SER A 43 -16.63 0.76 -14.93
N SER A 44 -17.63 1.07 -14.10
CA SER A 44 -18.95 0.44 -14.17
C SER A 44 -19.67 0.74 -15.50
N GLN A 45 -19.52 1.97 -16.02
CA GLN A 45 -20.12 2.39 -17.28
C GLN A 45 -19.42 1.77 -18.50
N LEU A 46 -18.09 1.66 -18.44
CA LEU A 46 -17.27 1.12 -19.53
C LEU A 46 -17.13 -0.41 -19.49
N LYS A 47 -17.71 -1.09 -18.48
CA LYS A 47 -17.53 -2.53 -18.18
C LYS A 47 -16.05 -2.94 -18.08
N LEU A 48 -15.19 -2.01 -17.70
CA LEU A 48 -13.77 -2.28 -17.46
C LEU A 48 -13.59 -2.75 -16.01
N PRO A 49 -12.59 -3.60 -15.73
CA PRO A 49 -12.23 -3.97 -14.36
C PRO A 49 -11.79 -2.73 -13.56
N SER A 50 -12.36 -2.51 -12.37
CA SER A 50 -12.13 -1.30 -11.55
C SER A 50 -10.68 -1.15 -11.06
N ASP A 51 -9.96 -2.26 -10.95
CA ASP A 51 -8.53 -2.37 -10.70
C ASP A 51 -7.67 -1.71 -11.78
N MET A 52 -8.07 -1.77 -13.07
CA MET A 52 -7.36 -1.08 -14.16
C MET A 52 -7.43 0.45 -14.04
N LEU A 53 -8.52 1.00 -13.49
CA LEU A 53 -8.72 2.44 -13.39
C LEU A 53 -8.25 3.00 -12.04
N ALA A 54 -8.50 2.29 -10.94
CA ALA A 54 -8.15 2.74 -9.59
C ALA A 54 -6.71 2.38 -9.16
N GLY A 55 -6.04 1.44 -9.85
CA GLY A 55 -4.75 0.89 -9.44
C GLY A 55 -4.86 0.13 -8.12
N ALA A 56 -5.94 -0.62 -7.96
CA ALA A 56 -6.14 -1.48 -6.80
C ALA A 56 -5.11 -2.63 -6.82
N PRO A 57 -4.60 -3.05 -5.66
CA PRO A 57 -3.68 -4.18 -5.59
C PRO A 57 -4.41 -5.46 -6.00
N ILE A 58 -3.78 -6.23 -6.89
CA ILE A 58 -4.25 -7.57 -7.26
C ILE A 58 -3.41 -8.57 -6.46
N VAL A 59 -4.07 -9.51 -5.80
CA VAL A 59 -3.41 -10.56 -5.01
C VAL A 59 -3.83 -11.91 -5.55
N THR A 60 -2.87 -12.61 -6.15
CA THR A 60 -3.07 -13.96 -6.69
C THR A 60 -2.35 -14.95 -5.79
N ALA A 61 -3.09 -15.85 -5.15
CA ALA A 61 -2.51 -16.90 -4.32
C ALA A 61 -2.61 -18.27 -5.02
N LEU A 62 -1.48 -18.95 -5.16
CA LEU A 62 -1.42 -20.32 -5.63
C LEU A 62 -1.08 -21.22 -4.44
N GLY A 63 -2.11 -21.96 -3.97
CA GLY A 63 -1.99 -22.80 -2.79
C GLY A 63 -1.55 -22.02 -1.55
N ARG A 64 -0.71 -22.67 -0.72
CA ARG A 64 -0.08 -22.04 0.47
C ARG A 64 1.40 -21.77 0.25
N ASN A 65 1.88 -21.88 -0.99
CA ASN A 65 3.30 -21.84 -1.32
C ASN A 65 3.70 -20.56 -2.07
N GLU A 66 2.74 -19.87 -2.68
CA GLU A 66 3.00 -18.73 -3.56
C GLU A 66 1.90 -17.66 -3.50
N VAL A 67 2.32 -16.41 -3.48
CA VAL A 67 1.46 -15.23 -3.64
C VAL A 67 2.13 -14.25 -4.60
N CYS A 68 1.42 -13.83 -5.64
CA CYS A 68 1.81 -12.70 -6.49
C CYS A 68 1.02 -11.46 -6.09
N ILE A 69 1.69 -10.31 -5.99
CA ILE A 69 1.06 -9.01 -5.73
C ILE A 69 1.41 -8.05 -6.86
N GLU A 70 0.38 -7.45 -7.46
CA GLU A 70 0.50 -6.40 -8.47
C GLU A 70 0.04 -5.05 -7.89
N ASN A 71 0.38 -3.94 -8.57
CA ASN A 71 -0.02 -2.58 -8.19
C ASN A 71 0.39 -2.18 -6.75
N TYR A 72 1.56 -2.65 -6.31
CA TYR A 72 2.13 -2.28 -5.03
C TYR A 72 2.99 -1.00 -5.15
N LYS A 73 3.11 -0.24 -4.06
CA LYS A 73 3.94 0.98 -3.97
C LYS A 73 5.34 0.69 -3.41
N GLY A 74 5.47 -0.36 -2.60
CA GLY A 74 6.76 -0.76 -2.04
C GLY A 74 6.65 -1.77 -0.90
N ILE A 75 7.80 -2.28 -0.46
CA ILE A 75 7.93 -3.19 0.68
C ILE A 75 8.24 -2.36 1.94
N LEU A 76 7.45 -2.55 2.99
CA LEU A 76 7.63 -1.86 4.28
C LEU A 76 8.44 -2.69 5.28
N GLU A 77 8.26 -4.01 5.26
CA GLU A 77 8.95 -4.95 6.13
C GLU A 77 9.08 -6.28 5.41
N TYR A 78 10.23 -6.92 5.57
CA TYR A 78 10.50 -8.24 5.00
C TYR A 78 11.35 -9.06 5.96
N ASN A 79 10.80 -10.19 6.40
CA ASN A 79 11.51 -11.23 7.11
C ASN A 79 10.88 -12.60 6.78
N SER A 80 11.46 -13.68 7.30
CA SER A 80 11.02 -15.05 7.00
C SER A 80 9.63 -15.42 7.53
N ALA A 81 9.01 -14.58 8.36
CA ALA A 81 7.70 -14.83 8.99
C ALA A 81 6.63 -13.81 8.59
N LEU A 82 7.02 -12.62 8.14
CA LEU A 82 6.12 -11.52 7.82
C LEU A 82 6.68 -10.65 6.68
N ILE A 83 5.84 -10.38 5.70
CA ILE A 83 6.09 -9.38 4.65
C ILE A 83 4.97 -8.34 4.68
N LYS A 84 5.32 -7.06 4.80
CA LYS A 84 4.38 -5.94 4.74
C LYS A 84 4.57 -5.16 3.47
N ILE A 85 3.50 -4.96 2.73
CA ILE A 85 3.52 -4.40 1.38
C ILE A 85 2.59 -3.18 1.35
N LEU A 86 3.12 -2.04 0.95
CA LEU A 86 2.36 -0.81 0.79
C LEU A 86 1.68 -0.82 -0.59
N THR A 87 0.41 -0.44 -0.64
CA THR A 87 -0.39 -0.30 -1.87
C THR A 87 -1.02 1.09 -1.92
N LYS A 88 -1.78 1.41 -2.97
CA LYS A 88 -2.56 2.67 -3.02
C LYS A 88 -3.65 2.73 -1.95
N ILE A 89 -4.26 1.60 -1.61
CA ILE A 89 -5.44 1.53 -0.73
C ILE A 89 -5.12 1.17 0.73
N GLY A 90 -3.88 0.80 1.04
CA GLY A 90 -3.48 0.40 2.40
C GLY A 90 -2.24 -0.49 2.40
N CYS A 91 -2.10 -1.29 3.46
CA CYS A 91 -1.04 -2.27 3.59
C CYS A 91 -1.60 -3.70 3.43
N ILE A 92 -0.84 -4.58 2.79
CA ILE A 92 -1.08 -6.01 2.76
C ILE A 92 0.00 -6.68 3.59
N HIS A 93 -0.40 -7.50 4.56
CA HIS A 93 0.51 -8.30 5.38
C HIS A 93 0.40 -9.76 4.97
N ILE A 94 1.53 -10.37 4.61
CA ILE A 94 1.65 -11.81 4.39
C ILE A 94 2.39 -12.40 5.58
N GLU A 95 1.71 -13.26 6.35
CA GLU A 95 2.31 -13.99 7.47
C GLU A 95 2.51 -15.45 7.09
N GLY A 96 3.58 -16.06 7.63
CA GLY A 96 3.96 -17.41 7.25
C GLY A 96 5.25 -17.91 7.87
N LYS A 97 5.87 -18.88 7.21
CA LYS A 97 7.17 -19.44 7.55
C LYS A 97 8.03 -19.58 6.30
N ASN A 98 9.33 -19.30 6.43
CA ASN A 98 10.29 -19.30 5.32
C ASN A 98 9.81 -18.46 4.13
N LEU A 99 9.20 -17.31 4.43
CA LEU A 99 8.76 -16.37 3.40
C LEU A 99 9.98 -15.81 2.67
N ASN A 100 9.90 -15.80 1.35
CA ASN A 100 10.94 -15.28 0.47
C ASN A 100 10.33 -14.52 -0.71
N ILE A 101 10.82 -13.31 -0.99
CA ILE A 101 10.50 -12.59 -2.22
C ILE A 101 11.39 -13.15 -3.32
N SER A 102 10.81 -13.97 -4.19
CA SER A 102 11.53 -14.63 -5.28
C SER A 102 11.94 -13.67 -6.39
N TYR A 103 11.08 -12.70 -6.70
CA TYR A 103 11.40 -11.56 -7.54
C TYR A 103 10.44 -10.40 -7.23
N PHE A 104 10.84 -9.20 -7.62
CA PHE A 104 10.00 -8.01 -7.59
C PHE A 104 10.40 -7.05 -8.71
N THR A 105 9.41 -6.50 -9.40
CA THR A 105 9.55 -5.48 -10.45
C THR A 105 8.67 -4.28 -10.09
N ASN A 106 8.66 -3.23 -10.90
CA ASN A 106 7.76 -2.09 -10.61
C ASN A 106 6.28 -2.46 -10.67
N ASP A 107 5.93 -3.52 -11.39
CA ASP A 107 4.54 -3.89 -11.66
C ASP A 107 4.04 -5.00 -10.75
N GLU A 108 4.90 -5.99 -10.44
CA GLU A 108 4.53 -7.18 -9.69
C GLU A 108 5.63 -7.74 -8.76
N MET A 109 5.23 -8.53 -7.79
CA MET A 109 6.11 -9.21 -6.84
C MET A 109 5.61 -10.61 -6.55
N LYS A 110 6.52 -11.59 -6.58
CA LYS A 110 6.22 -12.97 -6.22
C LYS A 110 6.86 -13.35 -4.88
N ILE A 111 6.00 -13.75 -3.96
CA ILE A 111 6.34 -14.23 -2.62
C ILE A 111 6.14 -15.74 -2.58
N THR A 112 7.13 -16.43 -2.04
CA THR A 112 7.15 -17.88 -1.86
C THR A 112 7.36 -18.21 -0.39
N GLY A 113 6.99 -19.42 0.04
CA GLY A 113 7.14 -19.87 1.43
C GLY A 113 5.85 -20.52 1.93
N MET A 114 5.74 -20.84 3.22
CA MET A 114 4.50 -21.38 3.78
C MET A 114 3.60 -20.22 4.24
N ILE A 115 2.58 -19.91 3.46
CA ILE A 115 1.64 -18.81 3.68
C ILE A 115 0.57 -19.25 4.69
N PHE A 116 0.42 -18.48 5.77
CA PHE A 116 -0.61 -18.69 6.80
C PHE A 116 -1.78 -17.73 6.63
N SER A 117 -1.51 -16.46 6.35
CA SER A 117 -2.54 -15.43 6.22
C SER A 117 -2.13 -14.32 5.25
N ILE A 118 -3.14 -13.69 4.64
CA ILE A 118 -3.02 -12.48 3.83
C ILE A 118 -4.03 -11.48 4.39
N ASN A 119 -3.55 -10.44 5.06
CA ASN A 119 -4.38 -9.47 5.78
C ASN A 119 -4.31 -8.09 5.14
N TYR A 120 -5.46 -7.46 4.91
CA TYR A 120 -5.56 -6.07 4.49
C TYR A 120 -5.64 -5.16 5.72
N VAL A 121 -4.75 -4.17 5.81
CA VAL A 121 -4.64 -3.24 6.94
C VAL A 121 -4.80 -1.81 6.45
N ASN A 122 -5.81 -1.11 6.97
CA ASN A 122 -6.01 0.31 6.68
C ASN A 122 -5.08 1.18 7.53
N ASN A 123 -4.27 2.00 6.86
CA ASN A 123 -3.56 3.11 7.50
C ASN A 123 -4.54 4.29 7.63
N LYS A 124 -5.32 4.32 8.72
CA LYS A 124 -6.18 5.48 9.04
C LYS A 124 -5.36 6.76 9.16
#